data_AF-A0AA96HS17-F1
#
_entry.id   AF-A0AA96HS17-F1
#
_cell.length_a   1.000
_cell.length_b   1.000
_cell.length_c   1.000
_cell.angle_alpha   90.00
_cell.angle_beta   90.00
_cell.angle_gamma   90.00
#
_symmetry.space_group_name_H-M   'P 1'
#
loop_
_entity.id
_entity.type
_entity.pdbx_description
1 polymer ?
#
loop_
_entity_poly.entity_id
_entity_poly.type
_entity_poly.pdbx_seq_one_letter_code
_entity_poly.pdbx_strand_id
1 'polypeptide(L)'
;MNIKEVFSPRQIYVGTFIGGPIAAAYYLSRNFECMNKANLSSVSIAASLAFTVFLFWFTFQLPDNFPNTIIPIAYSSIAAGIAWQWQVSKEEIEAVESYTFQSNWKVAGVSVIALVITLMCLLGLVMVLPVE
;
A
#
# COMPACT_ATOMS: atom_id res chain seq x y z
N MET A 1 15.99 -19.22 15.72
CA MET A 1 15.59 -17.83 15.44
C MET A 1 14.32 -17.88 14.60
N ASN A 2 13.31 -17.04 14.88
CA ASN A 2 12.10 -17.01 14.05
C ASN A 2 12.34 -15.99 12.93
N ILE A 3 12.39 -16.46 11.68
CA ILE A 3 12.66 -15.61 10.51
C ILE A 3 11.47 -14.68 10.31
N LYS A 4 11.72 -13.38 10.24
CA LYS A 4 10.70 -12.35 10.05
C LYS A 4 10.56 -12.02 8.57
N GLU A 5 9.39 -12.28 8.01
CA GLU A 5 9.12 -12.03 6.61
C GLU A 5 8.61 -10.59 6.38
N VAL A 6 9.30 -9.84 5.52
CA VAL A 6 8.97 -8.44 5.17
C VAL A 6 8.72 -8.29 3.66
N PHE A 7 8.06 -7.21 3.27
CA PHE A 7 7.88 -6.83 1.88
C PHE A 7 9.00 -5.87 1.46
N SER A 8 9.67 -6.15 0.34
CA SER A 8 10.66 -5.23 -0.23
C SER A 8 10.02 -3.94 -0.75
N PRO A 9 10.76 -2.83 -0.87
CA PRO A 9 10.26 -1.61 -1.51
C PRO A 9 9.67 -1.84 -2.91
N ARG A 10 10.27 -2.75 -3.70
CA ARG A 10 9.75 -3.12 -5.03
C ARG A 10 8.42 -3.87 -4.95
N GLN A 11 8.27 -4.79 -4.00
CA GLN A 11 7.01 -5.50 -3.78
C GLN A 11 5.91 -4.54 -3.32
N ILE A 12 6.26 -3.60 -2.45
CA ILE A 12 5.34 -2.54 -2.00
C ILE A 12 4.94 -1.68 -3.18
N TYR A 13 5.88 -1.22 -4.01
CA TYR A 13 5.59 -0.45 -5.21
C TYR A 13 4.59 -1.16 -6.12
N VAL A 14 4.91 -2.38 -6.56
CA VAL A 14 4.09 -3.13 -7.52
C VAL A 14 2.74 -3.50 -6.92
N GLY A 15 2.73 -3.98 -5.67
CA GLY A 15 1.49 -4.39 -5.03
C GLY A 15 0.57 -3.20 -4.73
N THR A 16 1.14 -2.06 -4.37
CA THR A 16 0.40 -0.80 -4.16
C THR A 16 -0.14 -0.27 -5.48
N PHE A 17 0.64 -0.30 -6.55
CA PHE A 17 0.21 0.14 -7.88
C PHE A 17 -1.02 -0.64 -8.37
N ILE A 18 -1.08 -1.94 -8.07
CA ILE A 18 -2.20 -2.81 -8.45
C ILE A 18 -3.37 -2.69 -7.48
N GLY A 19 -3.11 -2.76 -6.18
CA GLY A 19 -4.14 -2.85 -5.13
C GLY A 19 -4.56 -1.51 -4.50
N GLY A 20 -3.96 -0.40 -4.94
CA GLY A 20 -4.20 0.93 -4.40
C GLY A 20 -3.60 1.17 -3.01
N PRO A 21 -3.94 2.31 -2.38
CA PRO A 21 -3.42 2.65 -1.06
C PRO A 21 -3.87 1.70 0.06
N ILE A 22 -4.96 0.95 -0.13
CA ILE A 22 -5.36 -0.13 0.80
C ILE A 22 -4.31 -1.23 0.85
N ALA A 23 -3.71 -1.58 -0.30
CA ALA A 23 -2.60 -2.53 -0.32
C ALA A 23 -1.35 -1.96 0.36
N ALA A 24 -1.05 -0.67 0.16
CA ALA A 24 0.03 0.01 0.88
C ALA A 24 -0.17 -0.03 2.39
N ALA A 25 -1.40 0.16 2.87
CA ALA A 25 -1.75 0.06 4.28
C ALA A 25 -1.30 -1.29 4.85
N TYR A 26 -1.64 -2.39 4.18
CA TYR A 26 -1.25 -3.73 4.60
C TYR A 26 0.26 -3.93 4.55
N TYR A 27 0.94 -3.62 3.44
CA TYR A 27 2.36 -3.94 3.33
C TYR A 27 3.21 -3.13 4.31
N LEU A 28 2.93 -1.83 4.45
CA LEU A 28 3.68 -0.97 5.36
C LEU A 28 3.44 -1.36 6.82
N SER A 29 2.19 -1.68 7.19
CA SER A 29 1.85 -2.06 8.55
C SER A 29 2.55 -3.37 8.96
N ARG A 30 2.52 -4.37 8.07
CA ARG A 30 3.18 -5.67 8.28
C ARG A 30 4.68 -5.52 8.46
N ASN A 31 5.33 -4.68 7.67
CA ASN A 31 6.76 -4.41 7.83
C ASN A 31 7.07 -3.76 9.18
N PHE A 32 6.31 -2.74 9.59
CA PHE A 32 6.51 -2.11 10.90
C PHE A 32 6.23 -3.06 12.07
N GLU A 33 5.24 -3.94 11.96
CA GLU A 33 4.98 -5.02 12.93
C GLU A 33 6.18 -5.97 13.05
N CYS A 34 6.74 -6.41 11.92
CA CYS A 34 7.94 -7.24 11.91
C CYS A 34 9.13 -6.53 12.59
N MET A 35 9.23 -5.20 12.47
CA MET A 35 10.24 -4.40 13.15
C MET A 35 9.90 -4.11 14.63
N ASN A 36 8.85 -4.70 15.19
CA ASN A 36 8.33 -4.42 16.54
C ASN A 36 7.94 -2.93 16.76
N LYS A 37 7.58 -2.21 15.68
CA LYS A 37 7.16 -0.79 15.71
C LYS A 37 5.64 -0.67 15.57
N ALA A 38 4.90 -1.22 16.54
CA ALA A 38 3.43 -1.29 16.49
C ALA A 38 2.73 0.07 16.33
N ASN A 39 3.28 1.15 16.93
CA ASN A 39 2.75 2.50 16.75
C ASN A 39 2.79 2.94 15.27
N LEU A 40 3.93 2.73 14.60
CA LEU A 40 4.08 3.08 13.18
C LEU A 40 3.23 2.18 12.28
N SER A 41 2.99 0.93 12.66
CA SER A 41 2.03 0.05 11.97
C SER A 41 0.64 0.69 11.96
N SER A 42 0.09 1.04 13.13
CA SER A 42 -1.23 1.67 13.24
C SER A 42 -1.31 3.01 12.50
N VAL A 43 -0.24 3.83 12.58
CA VAL A 43 -0.15 5.10 11.85
C VAL A 43 -0.17 4.85 10.34
N SER A 44 0.55 3.85 9.83
CA SER A 44 0.58 3.55 8.40
C SER A 44 -0.78 3.10 7.86
N ILE A 45 -1.55 2.34 8.64
CA ILE A 45 -2.93 1.95 8.30
C ILE A 45 -3.81 3.19 8.26
N ALA A 46 -3.82 3.98 9.34
CA ALA A 46 -4.66 5.17 9.44
C ALA A 46 -4.35 6.19 8.33
N ALA A 47 -3.07 6.45 8.07
CA ALA A 47 -2.63 7.35 7.02
C ALA A 47 -3.04 6.87 5.63
N SER A 48 -2.88 5.57 5.33
CA SER A 48 -3.24 5.01 4.03
C SER A 48 -4.76 5.02 3.78
N LEU A 49 -5.56 4.74 4.81
CA LEU A 49 -7.02 4.82 4.73
C LEU A 49 -7.50 6.26 4.59
N ALA A 50 -6.97 7.18 5.39
CA ALA A 50 -7.27 8.61 5.26
C ALA A 50 -6.89 9.14 3.86
N PHE A 51 -5.73 8.73 3.36
CA PHE A 51 -5.28 9.07 2.02
C PHE A 51 -6.16 8.45 0.92
N THR A 52 -6.71 7.25 1.13
CA THR A 52 -7.67 6.63 0.20
C THR A 52 -8.94 7.48 0.08
N VAL A 53 -9.50 7.92 1.22
CA VAL A 53 -10.68 8.79 1.26
C VAL A 53 -10.39 10.13 0.58
N PHE A 54 -9.24 10.74 0.89
CA PHE A 54 -8.77 11.97 0.27
C PHE A 54 -8.61 11.80 -1.25
N LEU A 55 -8.02 10.69 -1.71
CA LEU A 55 -7.84 10.42 -3.14
C LEU A 55 -9.17 10.32 -3.86
N PHE A 56 -10.16 9.60 -3.31
CA PHE A 56 -11.48 9.53 -3.93
C PHE A 56 -12.12 10.90 -4.08
N TRP A 57 -12.10 11.71 -3.01
CA TRP A 57 -12.59 13.09 -3.07
C TRP A 57 -11.82 13.94 -4.10
N PHE A 58 -10.49 13.81 -4.14
CA PHE A 58 -9.63 14.54 -5.06
C PHE A 58 -9.87 14.13 -6.52
N THR A 59 -10.14 12.85 -6.80
CA THR A 59 -10.39 12.37 -8.16
C THR A 59 -11.64 12.96 -8.79
N PHE A 60 -12.67 13.29 -8.01
CA PHE A 60 -13.87 13.97 -8.54
C PHE A 60 -13.62 15.42 -8.99
N GLN A 61 -12.49 16.02 -8.60
CA GLN A 61 -12.13 17.38 -9.01
C GLN A 61 -11.19 17.43 -10.21
N LEU A 62 -10.74 16.26 -10.70
CA LEU A 62 -9.82 16.20 -11.82
C LEU A 62 -10.54 16.41 -13.15
N PRO A 63 -9.90 17.09 -14.11
CA PRO A 63 -10.38 17.15 -15.48
C PRO A 63 -10.44 15.75 -16.13
N ASP A 64 -11.38 15.53 -17.05
CA ASP A 64 -11.56 14.25 -17.75
C ASP A 64 -10.30 13.79 -18.52
N ASN A 65 -9.45 14.72 -18.93
CA ASN A 65 -8.20 14.44 -19.65
C ASN A 65 -6.99 14.22 -18.74
N PHE A 66 -7.17 14.17 -17.42
CA PHE A 66 -6.08 13.93 -16.49
C PHE A 66 -5.53 12.49 -16.65
N PRO A 67 -4.19 12.29 -16.74
CA PRO A 67 -3.65 10.94 -16.92
C PRO A 67 -3.86 10.04 -15.69
N ASN A 68 -4.69 9.01 -15.87
CA ASN A 68 -5.07 8.06 -14.80
C ASN A 68 -3.92 7.25 -14.19
N THR A 69 -2.73 7.25 -14.82
CA THR A 69 -1.55 6.54 -14.33
C THR A 69 -0.68 7.37 -13.40
N ILE A 70 -0.77 8.70 -13.43
CA ILE A 70 0.08 9.58 -12.61
C ILE A 70 -0.18 9.37 -11.12
N ILE A 71 -1.46 9.28 -10.72
CA ILE A 71 -1.86 9.08 -9.33
C ILE A 71 -1.35 7.74 -8.78
N PRO A 72 -1.59 6.59 -9.45
CA PRO A 72 -0.99 5.31 -9.09
C PRO A 72 0.52 5.32 -8.97
N ILE A 73 1.22 5.92 -9.93
CA ILE A 73 2.68 6.02 -9.88
C ILE A 73 3.11 6.82 -8.66
N ALA A 74 2.48 7.97 -8.41
CA ALA A 74 2.83 8.85 -7.29
C ALA A 74 2.66 8.14 -5.94
N TYR A 75 1.48 7.62 -5.63
CA TYR A 75 1.26 7.01 -4.30
C TYR A 75 2.08 5.73 -4.11
N SER A 76 2.31 4.95 -5.17
CA SER A 76 3.14 3.74 -5.10
C SER A 76 4.60 4.06 -4.87
N SER A 77 5.09 5.15 -5.48
CA SER A 77 6.45 5.63 -5.27
C SER A 77 6.64 6.13 -3.84
N ILE A 78 5.64 6.83 -3.28
CA ILE A 78 5.66 7.26 -1.88
C ILE A 78 5.70 6.04 -0.96
N ALA A 79 4.80 5.07 -1.14
CA ALA A 79 4.77 3.86 -0.31
C ALA A 79 6.11 3.07 -0.37
N ALA A 80 6.68 2.93 -1.57
CA ALA A 80 7.98 2.30 -1.74
C ALA A 80 9.12 3.11 -1.09
N GLY A 81 9.07 4.44 -1.17
CA GLY A 81 10.02 5.35 -0.52
C GLY A 81 9.97 5.27 1.00
N ILE A 82 8.77 5.16 1.59
CA ILE A 82 8.58 4.92 3.03
C ILE A 82 9.30 3.64 3.45
N ALA A 83 9.10 2.56 2.68
CA ALA A 83 9.75 1.28 2.97
C ALA A 83 11.27 1.36 2.81
N TRP A 84 11.75 2.03 1.76
CA TRP A 84 13.18 2.20 1.52
C TRP A 84 13.89 3.03 2.58
N GLN A 85 13.24 4.10 3.07
CA GLN A 85 13.85 5.04 4.00
C GLN A 85 13.71 4.64 5.48
N TRP A 86 12.61 3.98 5.85
CA TRP A 86 12.24 3.75 7.25
C TRP A 86 11.98 2.28 7.63
N GLN A 87 12.02 1.36 6.66
CA GLN A 87 11.84 -0.07 6.88
C GLN A 87 13.08 -0.85 6.42
N VAL A 88 13.04 -2.17 6.56
CA VAL A 88 14.22 -3.02 6.35
C VAL A 88 14.60 -3.04 4.86
N SER A 89 15.83 -2.62 4.55
CA SER A 89 16.36 -2.63 3.19
C SER A 89 16.79 -4.04 2.76
N LYS A 90 17.04 -4.23 1.46
CA LYS A 90 17.53 -5.52 0.94
C LYS A 90 18.92 -5.85 1.50
N GLU A 91 19.76 -4.84 1.64
CA GLU A 91 21.12 -4.95 2.19
C GLU A 91 21.09 -5.33 3.67
N GLU A 92 20.14 -4.80 4.45
CA GLU A 92 19.96 -5.17 5.86
C GLU A 92 19.45 -6.60 6.04
N ILE A 93 18.66 -7.11 5.08
CA ILE A 93 18.15 -8.49 5.09
C ILE A 93 19.26 -9.48 4.75
N GLU A 94 20.13 -9.15 3.80
CA GLU A 94 21.29 -9.98 3.45
C GLU A 94 22.36 -9.98 4.55
N ALA A 95 22.45 -8.89 5.33
CA ALA A 95 23.38 -8.77 6.45
C ALA A 95 22.87 -9.38 7.77
N VAL A 96 21.55 -9.52 7.94
CA VAL A 96 20.93 -10.01 9.18
C VAL A 96 20.11 -11.27 8.89
N GLU A 97 20.59 -12.44 9.32
CA GLU A 97 19.95 -13.77 9.15
C GLU A 97 18.49 -13.87 9.67
N SER A 98 17.98 -12.84 10.35
CA SER A 98 16.65 -12.84 10.95
C SER A 98 15.52 -12.35 10.04
N TYR A 99 15.80 -11.85 8.83
CA TYR A 99 14.77 -11.37 7.90
C TYR A 99 14.79 -12.12 6.56
N THR A 100 13.63 -12.19 5.90
CA THR A 100 13.51 -12.66 4.51
C THR A 100 12.37 -11.92 3.80
N PHE A 101 12.35 -11.95 2.47
CA PHE A 101 11.26 -11.37 1.71
C PHE A 101 10.08 -12.31 1.55
N GLN A 102 8.88 -11.73 1.62
CA GLN A 102 7.63 -12.40 1.28
C GLN A 102 7.61 -12.90 -0.17
N SER A 103 6.80 -13.93 -0.45
CA SER A 103 6.61 -14.43 -1.82
C SER A 103 5.85 -13.43 -2.70
N ASN A 104 6.23 -13.31 -3.96
CA ASN A 104 5.50 -12.48 -4.94
C ASN A 104 4.05 -12.94 -5.15
N TRP A 105 3.73 -14.22 -4.90
CA TRP A 105 2.35 -14.71 -4.92
C TRP A 105 1.50 -14.15 -3.78
N LYS A 106 2.12 -13.97 -2.59
CA LYS A 106 1.46 -13.30 -1.46
C LYS A 106 1.18 -11.84 -1.79
N VAL A 107 2.15 -11.15 -2.41
CA VAL A 107 1.98 -9.77 -2.88
C VAL A 107 0.80 -9.70 -3.85
N ALA A 108 0.81 -10.50 -4.91
CA ALA A 108 -0.26 -10.51 -5.92
C ALA A 108 -1.64 -10.79 -5.31
N GLY A 109 -1.76 -11.81 -4.44
CA GLY A 109 -3.02 -12.14 -3.77
C GLY A 109 -3.55 -11.00 -2.91
N VAL A 110 -2.67 -10.36 -2.11
CA VAL A 110 -3.05 -9.19 -1.31
C VAL A 110 -3.46 -8.01 -2.19
N SER A 111 -2.73 -7.75 -3.29
CA SER A 111 -3.08 -6.65 -4.20
C SER A 111 -4.45 -6.85 -4.83
N VAL A 112 -4.78 -8.08 -5.25
CA VAL A 112 -6.09 -8.41 -5.81
C VAL A 112 -7.20 -8.22 -4.77
N ILE A 113 -6.99 -8.69 -3.53
CA ILE A 113 -7.97 -8.50 -2.46
C ILE A 113 -8.18 -7.01 -2.17
N ALA A 114 -7.10 -6.24 -2.06
CA ALA A 114 -7.17 -4.80 -1.83
C ALA A 114 -7.86 -4.05 -2.98
N LEU A 115 -7.62 -4.47 -4.23
CA LEU A 115 -8.31 -3.95 -5.40
C LEU A 115 -9.81 -4.22 -5.33
N VAL A 116 -10.21 -5.45 -5.00
CA VAL A 116 -11.63 -5.83 -4.83
C VAL A 116 -12.29 -4.98 -3.73
N ILE A 117 -11.62 -4.78 -2.59
CA ILE A 117 -12.11 -3.89 -1.52
C ILE A 117 -12.29 -2.46 -2.03
N THR A 118 -11.28 -1.93 -2.73
CA THR A 118 -11.32 -0.57 -3.32
C THR A 118 -12.50 -0.42 -4.27
N LEU A 119 -12.72 -1.39 -5.17
CA LEU A 119 -13.84 -1.39 -6.10
C LEU A 119 -15.19 -1.46 -5.39
N MET A 120 -15.33 -2.30 -4.36
CA MET A 120 -16.55 -2.36 -3.55
C MET A 120 -16.84 -1.03 -2.84
N CYS A 121 -15.81 -0.37 -2.29
CA CYS A 121 -15.96 0.95 -1.68
C CYS A 121 -16.40 2.01 -2.70
N LEU A 122 -15.81 2.01 -3.90
CA LEU A 122 -16.19 2.92 -4.98
C LEU A 122 -17.62 2.69 -5.45
N LEU A 123 -18.01 1.42 -5.68
CA LEU A 123 -19.38 1.07 -6.06
C LEU A 123 -20.39 1.50 -4.99
N GLY A 124 -20.09 1.24 -3.72
CA GLY A 124 -20.93 1.69 -2.61
C GLY A 124 -21.06 3.21 -2.54
N LEU A 125 -19.96 3.94 -2.78
CA LEU A 125 -19.97 5.40 -2.81
C LEU A 125 -20.85 5.94 -3.96
N VAL A 126 -20.70 5.39 -5.17
CA VAL A 126 -21.50 5.79 -6.34
C VAL A 126 -22.99 5.53 -6.13
N MET A 127 -23.37 4.45 -5.44
CA MET A 127 -24.79 4.16 -5.13
C MET A 127 -25.40 5.13 -4.11
N VAL A 128 -24.59 5.75 -3.25
CA VAL A 128 -25.05 6.71 -2.22
C VAL A 128 -25.06 8.14 -2.76
N LEU A 129 -24.14 8.49 -3.65
CA LEU A 129 -24.12 9.80 -4.28
C LEU A 129 -25.29 9.92 -5.26
N PRO A 130 -26.10 11.00 -5.20
CA PRO A 130 -27.11 11.26 -6.21
C PRO A 130 -26.39 11.43 -7.56
N VAL A 131 -26.62 10.48 -8.46
CA VAL A 131 -26.16 10.59 -9.85
C VAL A 131 -27.17 11.51 -10.54
N GLU A 132 -26.78 12.76 -10.83
CA GLU A 132 -27.57 13.70 -11.64
C GLU A 132 -27.62 13.27 -13.11
#